data_AF-A0A520ZUR3-F1
#
_entry.id   AF-A0A520ZUR3-F1
#
_cell.length_a   1.000
_cell.length_b   1.000
_cell.length_c   1.000
_cell.angle_alpha   90.00
_cell.angle_beta   90.00
_cell.angle_gamma   90.00
#
_symmetry.space_group_name_H-M   'P 1'
#
loop_
_entity.id
_entity.type
_entity.pdbx_description
1 polymer ?
#
loop_
_entity_poly.entity_id
_entity_poly.type
_entity_poly.pdbx_seq_one_letter_code
_entity_poly.pdbx_strand_id
1 'polypeptide(L)'
;MKQKSKGKDTTTGHWELAGVVMEQGFHVFPAEFPSFPPDLVIRFEDATGHRLLGNKAASGTQIIEELGPIQQSDGGLICYTSADSVFQVAAHEQVVPLEELYRCCRSARKICDEYNIARVIARPFEGSTGSYSRTAGRRDYSIELPSPTMLDILQESGVETVGIGKIGDIFDHQGLTHSLPDKGNAKCMARLKSALQQGSGVDQMIFVNLIDTDMLYGHRRDSLGYYRAIEAIDRELPDIMDLLGYEDFLIISADHGCDPGFRGTDHTREFVPLIFYQPNRDPVDLGIRESFTDVAATVCKLFGTTHHCGSPFLSA
;
A
#
# COMPACT_ATOMS: atom_id res chain seq x y z
N MET A 1 -4.77 18.84 1.41
CA MET A 1 -6.07 18.17 1.61
C MET A 1 -6.12 17.58 3.02
N LYS A 2 -7.32 17.52 3.60
CA LYS A 2 -7.59 16.92 4.90
C LYS A 2 -8.19 15.53 4.71
N GLN A 3 -7.63 14.52 5.36
CA GLN A 3 -8.17 13.17 5.32
C GLN A 3 -9.49 13.11 6.11
N LYS A 4 -10.55 12.57 5.48
CA LYS A 4 -11.88 12.41 6.08
C LYS A 4 -12.04 11.07 6.81
N SER A 5 -11.41 10.02 6.29
CA SER A 5 -11.48 8.65 6.81
C SER A 5 -10.86 8.51 8.20
N LYS A 6 -11.35 7.58 9.01
CA LYS A 6 -10.90 7.35 10.40
C LYS A 6 -9.70 6.40 10.55
N GLY A 7 -8.83 6.33 9.54
CA GLY A 7 -7.54 5.65 9.56
C GLY A 7 -6.44 6.56 9.00
N LYS A 8 -5.18 6.31 9.35
CA LYS A 8 -4.00 7.06 8.86
C LYS A 8 -2.96 6.16 8.21
N ASP A 9 -3.35 4.93 7.91
CA ASP A 9 -2.56 3.95 7.18
C ASP A 9 -2.63 4.18 5.67
N THR A 10 -1.70 3.56 4.95
CA THR A 10 -1.54 3.69 3.51
C THR A 10 -2.81 3.30 2.74
N THR A 11 -3.46 2.20 3.13
CA THR A 11 -4.65 1.69 2.45
C THR A 11 -5.79 2.69 2.59
N THR A 12 -6.06 3.17 3.80
CA THR A 12 -7.11 4.17 4.04
C THR A 12 -6.89 5.45 3.23
N GLY A 13 -5.66 5.98 3.20
CA GLY A 13 -5.35 7.21 2.46
C GLY A 13 -5.50 7.06 0.95
N HIS A 14 -5.01 5.97 0.37
CA HIS A 14 -5.13 5.70 -1.07
C HIS A 14 -6.57 5.42 -1.49
N TRP A 15 -7.33 4.67 -0.68
CA TRP A 15 -8.74 4.43 -0.96
C TRP A 15 -9.54 5.73 -0.93
N GLU A 16 -9.24 6.66 -0.03
CA GLU A 16 -9.88 7.97 -0.01
C GLU A 16 -9.50 8.83 -1.22
N LEU A 17 -8.23 8.82 -1.65
CA LEU A 17 -7.80 9.45 -2.91
C LEU A 17 -8.57 8.90 -4.11
N ALA A 18 -8.93 7.60 -4.06
CA ALA A 18 -9.69 6.90 -5.09
C ALA A 18 -11.22 6.94 -4.87
N GLY A 19 -11.71 7.71 -3.90
CA GLY A 19 -13.14 8.00 -3.76
C GLY A 19 -13.87 7.26 -2.62
N VAL A 20 -13.16 6.48 -1.81
CA VAL A 20 -13.73 5.65 -0.73
C VAL A 20 -13.40 6.20 0.65
N VAL A 21 -14.44 6.57 1.42
CA VAL A 21 -14.25 7.07 2.80
C VAL A 21 -14.44 5.92 3.80
N MET A 22 -13.41 5.67 4.61
CA MET A 22 -13.48 4.66 5.67
C MET A 22 -14.01 5.26 6.97
N GLU A 23 -15.16 4.77 7.43
CA GLU A 23 -15.78 5.20 8.70
C GLU A 23 -15.05 4.68 9.95
N GLN A 24 -14.25 3.62 9.79
CA GLN A 24 -13.42 2.99 10.81
C GLN A 24 -12.05 2.67 10.21
N GLY A 25 -10.97 2.92 10.95
CA GLY A 25 -9.64 2.49 10.56
C GLY A 25 -9.45 0.98 10.73
N PHE A 26 -8.41 0.43 10.10
CA PHE A 26 -8.07 -0.97 10.27
C PHE A 26 -7.62 -1.28 11.69
N HIS A 27 -7.89 -2.51 12.14
CA HIS A 27 -7.46 -2.97 13.46
C HIS A 27 -5.96 -3.21 13.49
N VAL A 28 -5.28 -2.76 14.54
CA VAL A 28 -3.88 -3.09 14.82
C VAL A 28 -3.84 -3.95 16.06
N PHE A 29 -3.19 -5.11 15.97
CA PHE A 29 -3.03 -5.98 17.11
C PHE A 29 -2.02 -5.40 18.12
N PRO A 30 -2.19 -5.64 19.42
CA PRO A 30 -1.24 -5.20 20.44
C PRO A 30 0.15 -5.81 20.23
N ALA A 31 1.19 -5.06 20.60
CA ALA A 31 2.57 -5.49 20.35
C ALA A 31 3.02 -6.69 21.20
N GLU A 32 2.54 -6.77 22.44
CA GLU A 32 2.97 -7.77 23.41
C GLU A 32 2.27 -9.11 23.21
N PHE A 33 2.90 -10.18 23.68
CA PHE A 33 2.26 -11.49 23.73
C PHE A 33 1.18 -11.52 24.83
N PRO A 34 -0.04 -12.02 24.55
CA PRO A 34 -0.54 -12.45 23.24
C PRO A 34 -1.05 -11.27 22.39
N SER A 35 -0.59 -11.19 21.14
CA SER A 35 -1.00 -10.17 20.17
C SER A 35 -2.35 -10.50 19.53
N PHE A 36 -2.55 -11.75 19.14
CA PHE A 36 -3.72 -12.30 18.49
C PHE A 36 -4.62 -12.95 19.53
N PRO A 37 -5.94 -12.72 19.45
CA PRO A 37 -6.89 -13.28 20.39
C PRO A 37 -6.97 -14.81 20.27
N PRO A 38 -7.29 -15.53 21.35
CA PRO A 38 -7.35 -16.99 21.35
C PRO A 38 -8.25 -17.60 20.25
N ASP A 39 -9.39 -16.97 19.96
CA ASP A 39 -10.30 -17.41 18.89
C ASP A 39 -9.62 -17.40 17.51
N LEU A 40 -8.90 -16.31 17.17
CA LEU A 40 -8.14 -16.23 15.92
C LEU A 40 -7.10 -17.34 15.84
N VAL A 41 -6.36 -17.57 16.93
CA VAL A 41 -5.33 -18.61 17.00
C VAL A 41 -5.94 -19.99 16.73
N ILE A 42 -7.00 -20.36 17.45
CA ILE A 42 -7.68 -21.66 17.29
C ILE A 42 -8.17 -21.84 15.86
N ARG A 43 -8.88 -20.86 15.32
CA ARG A 43 -9.42 -20.92 13.95
C ARG A 43 -8.32 -21.01 12.89
N PHE A 44 -7.20 -20.32 13.10
CA PHE A 44 -6.04 -20.39 12.22
C PHE A 44 -5.41 -21.79 12.25
N GLU A 45 -5.19 -22.34 13.44
CA GLU A 45 -4.63 -23.69 13.59
C GLU A 45 -5.57 -24.75 12.99
N ASP A 46 -6.88 -24.66 13.21
CA ASP A 46 -7.88 -25.57 12.64
C ASP A 46 -7.93 -25.50 11.10
N ALA A 47 -7.91 -24.28 10.52
CA ALA A 47 -8.01 -24.08 9.08
C ALA A 47 -6.72 -24.44 8.32
N THR A 48 -5.57 -24.29 8.98
CA THR A 48 -4.26 -24.56 8.37
C THR A 48 -3.75 -25.96 8.68
N GLY A 49 -4.11 -26.56 9.82
CA GLY A 49 -3.49 -27.78 10.31
C GLY A 49 -2.08 -27.57 10.89
N HIS A 50 -1.65 -26.31 11.03
CA HIS A 50 -0.35 -25.95 11.57
C HIS A 50 -0.50 -25.18 12.88
N ARG A 51 0.34 -25.52 13.87
CA ARG A 51 0.42 -24.76 15.11
C ARG A 51 0.94 -23.34 14.87
N LEU A 52 0.37 -22.35 15.55
CA LEU A 52 0.82 -20.96 15.53
C LEU A 52 1.98 -20.75 16.51
N LEU A 53 3.08 -20.21 16.00
CA LEU A 53 4.27 -19.82 16.77
C LEU A 53 4.40 -18.29 16.80
N GLY A 54 4.91 -17.72 17.89
CA GLY A 54 5.20 -16.28 17.99
C GLY A 54 4.11 -15.47 18.70
N ASN A 55 3.06 -15.08 17.99
CA ASN A 55 1.93 -14.32 18.53
C ASN A 55 2.31 -13.00 19.25
N LYS A 56 3.18 -12.21 18.62
CA LYS A 56 3.65 -10.90 19.10
C LYS A 56 4.05 -9.99 17.93
N ALA A 57 4.22 -8.70 18.17
CA ALA A 57 4.87 -7.82 17.20
C ALA A 57 6.38 -8.07 17.17
N ALA A 58 6.96 -8.13 15.98
CA ALA A 58 8.40 -8.32 15.82
C ALA A 58 8.90 -7.89 14.43
N SER A 59 10.19 -7.58 14.35
CA SER A 59 10.88 -7.56 13.05
C SER A 59 10.90 -8.96 12.46
N GLY A 60 10.65 -9.06 11.15
CA GLY A 60 10.69 -10.34 10.44
C GLY A 60 12.04 -11.06 10.58
N THR A 61 13.16 -10.33 10.61
CA THR A 61 14.49 -10.92 10.84
C THR A 61 14.61 -11.49 12.25
N GLN A 62 14.12 -10.75 13.26
CA GLN A 62 14.24 -11.16 14.66
C GLN A 62 13.38 -12.38 14.98
N ILE A 63 12.12 -12.40 14.53
CA ILE A 63 11.19 -13.50 14.84
C ILE A 63 11.57 -14.80 14.12
N ILE A 64 12.13 -14.69 12.90
CA ILE A 64 12.63 -15.85 12.17
C ILE A 64 13.89 -16.39 12.84
N GLU A 65 14.80 -15.54 13.31
CA GLU A 65 15.97 -16.00 14.06
C GLU A 65 15.57 -16.68 15.39
N GLU A 66 14.59 -16.12 16.09
CA GLU A 66 14.09 -16.66 17.37
C GLU A 66 13.37 -18.01 17.20
N LEU A 67 12.48 -18.13 16.21
CA LEU A 67 11.54 -19.24 16.10
C LEU A 67 11.81 -20.18 14.93
N GLY A 68 12.73 -19.83 14.03
CA GLY A 68 13.13 -20.64 12.88
C GLY A 68 13.54 -22.08 13.25
N PRO A 69 14.36 -22.32 14.29
CA PRO A 69 14.73 -23.68 14.68
C PRO A 69 13.54 -24.51 15.14
N ILE A 70 12.59 -23.91 15.85
CA ILE A 70 11.37 -24.57 16.33
C ILE A 70 10.47 -24.89 15.14
N GLN A 71 10.21 -23.88 14.30
CA GLN A 71 9.41 -23.99 13.08
C GLN A 71 9.92 -25.10 12.16
N GLN A 72 11.24 -25.22 11.98
CA GLN A 72 11.82 -26.27 11.15
C GLN A 72 11.68 -27.67 11.77
N SER A 73 11.65 -27.76 13.10
CA SER A 73 11.56 -29.04 13.81
C SER A 73 10.14 -29.59 13.89
N ASP A 74 9.13 -28.73 14.10
CA ASP A 74 7.74 -29.15 14.34
C ASP A 74 6.78 -28.84 13.18
N GLY A 75 7.23 -28.07 12.20
CA GLY A 75 6.42 -27.68 11.05
C GLY A 75 5.33 -26.66 11.37
N GLY A 76 5.36 -25.99 12.52
CA GLY A 76 4.46 -24.88 12.84
C GLY A 76 4.61 -23.70 11.88
N LEU A 77 3.78 -22.67 12.04
CA LEU A 77 3.85 -21.42 11.29
C LEU A 77 4.17 -20.27 12.24
N ILE A 78 5.20 -19.48 11.91
CA ILE A 78 5.56 -18.29 12.68
C ILE A 78 4.61 -17.16 12.29
N CYS A 79 3.69 -16.81 13.20
CA CYS A 79 2.75 -15.72 13.01
C CYS A 79 3.10 -14.52 13.90
N TYR A 80 3.17 -13.34 13.30
CA TYR A 80 3.56 -12.10 13.99
C TYR A 80 2.93 -10.87 13.33
N THR A 81 2.92 -9.74 14.04
CA THR A 81 2.38 -8.46 13.57
C THR A 81 3.44 -7.36 13.56
N SER A 82 3.06 -6.13 13.20
CA SER A 82 3.90 -4.92 13.26
C SER A 82 3.12 -3.77 13.92
N ALA A 83 3.61 -2.54 13.77
CA ALA A 83 2.84 -1.34 14.11
C ALA A 83 1.65 -1.09 13.16
N ASP A 84 1.63 -1.77 12.00
CA ASP A 84 0.58 -1.66 10.99
C ASP A 84 -0.47 -2.74 11.15
N SER A 85 -1.59 -2.58 10.46
CA SER A 85 -2.67 -3.59 10.42
C SER A 85 -2.29 -4.79 9.55
N VAL A 86 -1.43 -5.67 10.08
CA VAL A 86 -0.93 -6.83 9.35
C VAL A 86 -0.93 -8.11 10.18
N PHE A 87 -1.16 -9.24 9.50
CA PHE A 87 -0.93 -10.59 10.00
C PHE A 87 0.09 -11.30 9.10
N GLN A 88 1.30 -11.53 9.61
CA GLN A 88 2.41 -12.07 8.81
C GLN A 88 2.61 -13.55 9.15
N VAL A 89 2.81 -14.39 8.14
CA VAL A 89 3.02 -15.83 8.29
C VAL A 89 4.36 -16.21 7.66
N ALA A 90 5.30 -16.67 8.47
CA ALA A 90 6.62 -17.09 8.03
C ALA A 90 6.82 -18.60 8.20
N ALA A 91 7.46 -19.22 7.21
CA ALA A 91 7.80 -20.63 7.23
C ALA A 91 9.03 -20.91 6.35
N HIS A 92 9.84 -21.89 6.76
CA HIS A 92 10.99 -22.33 6.00
C HIS A 92 10.54 -23.11 4.75
N GLU A 93 11.02 -22.75 3.56
CA GLU A 93 10.49 -23.30 2.30
C GLU A 93 10.65 -24.82 2.13
N GLN A 94 11.69 -25.40 2.75
CA GLN A 94 11.90 -26.86 2.73
C GLN A 94 10.98 -27.63 3.69
N VAL A 95 10.32 -26.94 4.63
CA VAL A 95 9.46 -27.55 5.66
C VAL A 95 7.99 -27.31 5.32
N VAL A 96 7.65 -26.08 4.96
CA VAL A 96 6.32 -25.72 4.42
C VAL A 96 6.54 -25.19 3.01
N PRO A 97 6.23 -25.99 1.97
CA PRO A 97 6.37 -25.55 0.59
C PRO A 97 5.56 -24.28 0.30
N LEU A 98 6.03 -23.49 -0.65
CA LEU A 98 5.50 -22.15 -0.91
C LEU A 98 3.99 -22.13 -1.20
N GLU A 99 3.48 -23.08 -1.97
CA GLU A 99 2.03 -23.18 -2.24
C GLU A 99 1.20 -23.51 -0.99
N GLU A 100 1.77 -24.25 -0.04
CA GLU A 100 1.13 -24.54 1.24
C GLU A 100 1.12 -23.31 2.14
N LEU A 101 2.23 -22.56 2.18
CA LEU A 101 2.28 -21.26 2.85
C LEU A 101 1.22 -20.29 2.28
N TYR A 102 1.06 -20.27 0.95
CA TYR A 102 0.03 -19.47 0.29
C TYR A 102 -1.38 -19.93 0.62
N ARG A 103 -1.63 -21.25 0.71
CA ARG A 103 -2.93 -21.80 1.16
C ARG A 103 -3.23 -21.37 2.59
N CYS A 104 -2.24 -21.40 3.48
CA CYS A 104 -2.37 -20.95 4.86
C CYS A 104 -2.69 -19.46 4.93
N CYS A 105 -2.00 -18.63 4.13
CA CYS A 105 -2.27 -17.19 4.07
C CYS A 105 -3.67 -16.86 3.52
N ARG A 106 -4.16 -17.60 2.52
CA ARG A 106 -5.55 -17.46 2.04
C ARG A 106 -6.57 -17.80 3.12
N SER A 107 -6.29 -18.81 3.95
CA SER A 107 -7.15 -19.19 5.07
C SER A 107 -7.12 -18.12 6.18
N ALA A 108 -5.92 -17.63 6.51
CA ALA A 108 -5.74 -16.53 7.44
C ALA A 108 -6.43 -15.25 6.97
N ARG A 109 -6.43 -14.94 5.67
CA ARG A 109 -7.11 -13.77 5.10
C ARG A 109 -8.59 -13.76 5.46
N LYS A 110 -9.30 -14.86 5.20
CA LYS A 110 -10.73 -15.03 5.54
C LYS A 110 -11.00 -14.83 7.03
N ILE A 111 -10.14 -15.35 7.89
CA ILE A 111 -10.27 -15.19 9.35
C ILE A 111 -10.03 -13.73 9.75
N CYS A 112 -9.00 -13.11 9.17
CA CYS A 112 -8.58 -11.74 9.47
C CYS A 112 -9.55 -10.66 8.97
N ASP A 113 -10.43 -10.98 8.02
CA ASP A 113 -11.48 -10.06 7.53
C ASP A 113 -12.46 -9.69 8.65
N GLU A 114 -12.80 -10.64 9.52
CA GLU A 114 -13.66 -10.40 10.70
C GLU A 114 -13.02 -9.47 11.74
N TYR A 115 -11.68 -9.36 11.71
CA TYR A 115 -10.91 -8.46 12.56
C TYR A 115 -10.57 -7.14 11.87
N ASN A 116 -11.03 -6.91 10.64
CA ASN A 116 -10.71 -5.73 9.83
C ASN A 116 -9.19 -5.48 9.72
N ILE A 117 -8.42 -6.53 9.41
CA ILE A 117 -6.97 -6.44 9.20
C ILE A 117 -6.67 -6.10 7.74
N ALA A 118 -5.87 -5.06 7.51
CA ALA A 118 -5.59 -4.57 6.16
C ALA A 118 -4.89 -5.62 5.29
N ARG A 119 -3.95 -6.39 5.84
CA ARG A 119 -3.15 -7.32 5.02
C ARG A 119 -2.69 -8.59 5.74
N VAL A 120 -2.76 -9.72 5.03
CA VAL A 120 -2.03 -10.94 5.39
C VAL A 120 -0.79 -11.07 4.50
N ILE A 121 0.37 -11.42 5.06
CA ILE A 121 1.63 -11.44 4.30
C ILE A 121 2.36 -12.79 4.46
N ALA A 122 2.57 -13.49 3.36
CA ALA A 122 3.46 -14.65 3.29
C ALA A 122 4.92 -14.19 3.36
N ARG A 123 5.69 -14.80 4.26
CA ARG A 123 7.10 -14.49 4.54
C ARG A 123 7.95 -15.76 4.50
N PRO A 124 8.11 -16.37 3.32
CA PRO A 124 8.99 -17.53 3.19
C PRO A 124 10.43 -17.15 3.54
N PHE A 125 11.15 -18.12 4.11
CA PHE A 125 12.57 -18.00 4.42
C PHE A 125 13.32 -19.30 4.15
N GLU A 126 14.64 -19.18 4.05
CA GLU A 126 15.58 -20.27 3.82
C GLU A 126 16.77 -20.15 4.78
N GLY A 127 17.65 -21.16 4.76
CA GLY A 127 18.89 -21.18 5.53
C GLY A 127 18.83 -22.10 6.75
N SER A 128 19.69 -21.81 7.71
CA SER A 128 19.87 -22.60 8.93
C SER A 128 19.94 -21.69 10.15
N THR A 129 19.86 -22.27 11.34
CA THR A 129 20.00 -21.55 12.61
C THR A 129 21.24 -20.66 12.61
N GLY A 130 21.09 -19.38 12.97
CA GLY A 130 22.17 -18.38 12.91
C GLY A 130 22.37 -17.71 11.55
N SER A 131 21.65 -18.14 10.50
CA SER A 131 21.87 -17.68 9.13
C SER A 131 20.61 -17.79 8.25
N TYR A 132 19.45 -17.35 8.76
CA TYR A 132 18.22 -17.32 7.98
C TYR A 132 18.12 -16.10 7.06
N SER A 133 17.54 -16.29 5.87
CA SER A 133 17.22 -15.21 4.92
C SER A 133 15.79 -15.33 4.41
N ARG A 134 15.08 -14.19 4.33
CA ARG A 134 13.77 -14.13 3.66
C ARG A 134 13.97 -14.24 2.15
N THR A 135 13.09 -14.99 1.47
CA THR A 135 13.20 -15.22 0.03
C THR A 135 12.31 -14.26 -0.78
N ALA A 136 12.38 -14.37 -2.11
CA ALA A 136 11.56 -13.60 -3.03
C ALA A 136 10.08 -14.03 -3.08
N GLY A 137 9.72 -15.18 -2.50
CA GLY A 137 8.35 -15.73 -2.49
C GLY A 137 7.36 -14.96 -1.59
N ARG A 138 7.68 -13.73 -1.21
CA ARG A 138 6.76 -12.85 -0.48
C ARG A 138 5.49 -12.66 -1.32
N ARG A 139 4.33 -12.85 -0.69
CA ARG A 139 3.03 -12.51 -1.26
C ARG A 139 2.16 -11.81 -0.24
N ASP A 140 1.48 -10.77 -0.69
CA ASP A 140 0.60 -9.93 0.11
C ASP A 140 -0.85 -10.26 -0.28
N TYR A 141 -1.75 -10.34 0.71
CA TYR A 141 -3.19 -10.59 0.54
C TYR A 141 -3.94 -9.45 1.24
N SER A 142 -4.36 -8.47 0.46
CA SER A 142 -5.06 -7.30 0.95
C SER A 142 -6.52 -7.61 1.23
N ILE A 143 -7.12 -6.83 2.10
CA ILE A 143 -8.57 -6.83 2.31
C ILE A 143 -9.27 -6.28 1.06
N GLU A 144 -10.42 -6.85 0.72
CA GLU A 144 -11.25 -6.39 -0.40
C GLU A 144 -11.73 -4.94 -0.18
N LEU A 145 -11.93 -4.20 -1.27
CA LEU A 145 -12.43 -2.84 -1.20
C LEU A 145 -13.92 -2.85 -0.83
N PRO A 146 -14.39 -1.90 0.01
CA PRO A 146 -15.77 -1.87 0.46
C PRO A 146 -16.74 -1.35 -0.61
N SER A 147 -16.24 -0.73 -1.68
CA SER A 147 -17.02 -0.22 -2.81
C SER A 147 -16.12 0.00 -4.03
N PRO A 148 -16.72 0.12 -5.24
CA PRO A 148 -15.99 0.59 -6.41
C PRO A 148 -15.31 1.95 -6.17
N THR A 149 -14.16 2.14 -6.81
CA THR A 149 -13.30 3.32 -6.76
C THR A 149 -13.33 4.08 -8.08
N MET A 150 -12.61 5.21 -8.16
CA MET A 150 -12.35 5.86 -9.44
C MET A 150 -11.68 4.93 -10.47
N LEU A 151 -10.87 3.95 -10.02
CA LEU A 151 -10.19 3.04 -10.94
C LEU A 151 -11.19 2.13 -11.65
N ASP A 152 -12.18 1.61 -10.92
CA ASP A 152 -13.27 0.82 -11.48
C ASP A 152 -14.08 1.62 -12.49
N ILE A 153 -14.49 2.84 -12.11
CA ILE A 153 -15.30 3.72 -12.97
C ILE A 153 -14.56 4.07 -14.27
N LEU A 154 -13.27 4.38 -14.18
CA LEU A 154 -12.44 4.70 -15.35
C LEU A 154 -12.28 3.46 -16.26
N GLN A 155 -11.97 2.31 -15.67
CA GLN A 155 -11.81 1.06 -16.41
C GLN A 155 -13.10 0.68 -17.15
N GLU A 156 -14.26 0.78 -16.49
CA GLU A 156 -15.57 0.51 -17.10
C GLU A 156 -15.90 1.48 -18.26
N SER A 157 -15.36 2.69 -18.22
CA SER A 157 -15.50 3.69 -19.29
C SER A 157 -14.52 3.53 -20.46
N GLY A 158 -13.65 2.52 -20.41
CA GLY A 158 -12.66 2.23 -21.45
C GLY A 158 -11.33 2.96 -21.30
N VAL A 159 -11.10 3.64 -20.16
CA VAL A 159 -9.80 4.23 -19.80
C VAL A 159 -8.89 3.13 -19.27
N GLU A 160 -7.66 3.06 -19.76
CA GLU A 160 -6.66 2.15 -19.21
C GLU A 160 -6.18 2.63 -17.84
N THR A 161 -6.32 1.80 -16.81
CA THR A 161 -5.84 2.10 -15.46
C THR A 161 -4.56 1.33 -15.15
N VAL A 162 -3.48 2.06 -14.91
CA VAL A 162 -2.14 1.49 -14.70
C VAL A 162 -1.66 1.80 -13.29
N GLY A 163 -1.43 0.76 -12.48
CA GLY A 163 -0.84 0.88 -11.15
C GLY A 163 0.66 0.58 -11.19
N ILE A 164 1.50 1.52 -10.74
CA ILE A 164 2.96 1.34 -10.64
C ILE A 164 3.37 1.27 -9.17
N GLY A 165 4.30 0.35 -8.86
CA GLY A 165 4.81 0.18 -7.50
C GLY A 165 3.83 -0.62 -6.65
N LYS A 166 3.36 -0.02 -5.55
CA LYS A 166 2.48 -0.69 -4.57
C LYS A 166 0.99 -0.56 -4.83
N ILE A 167 0.59 0.17 -5.88
CA ILE A 167 -0.83 0.40 -6.20
C ILE A 167 -1.61 -0.91 -6.38
N GLY A 168 -1.05 -1.90 -7.10
CA GLY A 168 -1.70 -3.22 -7.24
C GLY A 168 -2.04 -3.87 -5.90
N ASP A 169 -1.07 -3.93 -4.97
CA ASP A 169 -1.29 -4.49 -3.64
C ASP A 169 -2.27 -3.66 -2.80
N ILE A 170 -2.27 -2.33 -2.95
CA ILE A 170 -3.13 -1.41 -2.16
C ILE A 170 -4.61 -1.54 -2.57
N PHE A 171 -4.86 -1.75 -3.86
CA PHE A 171 -6.20 -1.87 -4.42
C PHE A 171 -6.62 -3.32 -4.68
N ASP A 172 -5.88 -4.31 -4.15
CA ASP A 172 -6.10 -5.74 -4.42
C ASP A 172 -6.29 -6.06 -5.91
N HIS A 173 -5.55 -5.34 -6.76
CA HIS A 173 -5.65 -5.34 -8.21
C HIS A 173 -7.00 -4.95 -8.81
N GLN A 174 -7.97 -4.55 -7.99
CA GLN A 174 -9.29 -4.10 -8.41
C GLN A 174 -9.19 -2.80 -9.22
N GLY A 175 -9.96 -2.74 -10.32
CA GLY A 175 -10.04 -1.57 -11.18
C GLY A 175 -8.76 -1.27 -11.97
N LEU A 176 -7.75 -2.17 -11.98
CA LEU A 176 -6.51 -1.99 -12.74
C LEU A 176 -6.50 -2.82 -14.02
N THR A 177 -6.26 -2.18 -15.16
CA THR A 177 -5.97 -2.87 -16.43
C THR A 177 -4.57 -3.46 -16.41
N HIS A 178 -3.60 -2.71 -15.85
CA HIS A 178 -2.22 -3.16 -15.72
C HIS A 178 -1.68 -2.87 -14.31
N SER A 179 -0.98 -3.85 -13.75
CA SER A 179 -0.27 -3.72 -12.48
C SER A 179 1.21 -3.99 -12.70
N LEU A 180 2.04 -2.96 -12.51
CA LEU A 180 3.48 -2.96 -12.77
C LEU A 180 4.24 -2.85 -11.44
N PRO A 181 4.48 -3.99 -10.76
CA PRO A 181 5.16 -3.98 -9.47
C PRO A 181 6.64 -3.62 -9.64
N ASP A 182 7.04 -2.50 -9.07
CA ASP A 182 8.44 -2.06 -8.99
C ASP A 182 8.80 -1.71 -7.55
N LYS A 183 10.08 -1.82 -7.21
CA LYS A 183 10.60 -1.57 -5.86
C LYS A 183 11.47 -0.31 -5.83
N GLY A 184 11.07 0.64 -5.00
CA GLY A 184 11.79 1.89 -4.74
C GLY A 184 11.50 2.99 -5.75
N ASN A 185 11.66 4.23 -5.31
CA ASN A 185 11.21 5.42 -6.02
C ASN A 185 11.85 5.54 -7.41
N ALA A 186 13.15 5.28 -7.51
CA ALA A 186 13.88 5.41 -8.79
C ALA A 186 13.35 4.46 -9.88
N LYS A 187 12.98 3.21 -9.53
CA LYS A 187 12.41 2.26 -10.50
C LYS A 187 10.99 2.65 -10.89
N CYS A 188 10.18 3.08 -9.93
CA CYS A 188 8.82 3.55 -10.20
C CYS A 188 8.83 4.81 -11.10
N MET A 189 9.75 5.75 -10.87
CA MET A 189 9.93 6.93 -11.72
C MET A 189 10.38 6.56 -13.13
N ALA A 190 11.39 5.68 -13.26
CA ALA A 190 11.82 5.19 -14.57
C ALA A 190 10.68 4.46 -15.31
N ARG A 191 9.85 3.70 -14.60
CA ARG A 191 8.66 3.05 -15.15
C ARG A 191 7.63 4.05 -15.64
N LEU A 192 7.34 5.09 -14.85
CA LEU A 192 6.43 6.16 -15.23
C LEU A 192 6.90 6.85 -16.52
N LYS A 193 8.16 7.28 -16.58
CA LYS A 193 8.73 7.90 -17.78
C LYS A 193 8.64 6.97 -19.00
N SER A 194 8.95 5.68 -18.81
CA SER A 194 8.81 4.69 -19.89
C SER A 194 7.37 4.51 -20.35
N ALA A 195 6.39 4.54 -19.45
CA ALA A 195 4.97 4.42 -19.80
C ALA A 195 4.49 5.65 -20.59
N LEU A 196 4.84 6.85 -20.13
CA LEU A 196 4.53 8.11 -20.82
C LEU A 196 5.15 8.16 -22.23
N GLN A 197 6.42 7.75 -22.37
CA GLN A 197 7.11 7.73 -23.66
C GLN A 197 6.54 6.72 -24.65
N GLN A 198 6.05 5.57 -24.17
CA GLN A 198 5.44 4.55 -25.02
C GLN A 198 4.06 5.01 -25.53
N GLY A 199 3.27 5.64 -24.66
CA GLY A 199 1.87 5.94 -24.90
C GLY A 199 1.02 4.66 -24.99
N SER A 200 -0.28 4.81 -24.78
CA SER A 200 -1.27 3.72 -24.83
C SER A 200 -2.10 3.71 -26.12
N GLY A 201 -2.17 4.84 -26.83
CA GLY A 201 -3.08 5.01 -27.98
C GLY A 201 -4.57 5.10 -27.60
N VAL A 202 -4.87 5.09 -26.31
CA VAL A 202 -6.19 5.26 -25.68
C VAL A 202 -6.04 6.11 -24.42
N ASP A 203 -7.13 6.65 -23.89
CA ASP A 203 -7.10 7.38 -22.62
C ASP A 203 -6.56 6.49 -21.49
N GLN A 204 -5.63 7.02 -20.69
CA GLN A 204 -4.95 6.26 -19.65
C GLN A 204 -4.81 7.07 -18.35
N MET A 205 -5.04 6.40 -17.22
CA MET A 205 -4.74 6.90 -15.88
C MET A 205 -3.60 6.07 -15.29
N ILE A 206 -2.47 6.72 -15.03
CA ILE A 206 -1.31 6.09 -14.37
C ILE A 206 -1.27 6.53 -12.92
N PHE A 207 -1.47 5.59 -11.99
CA PHE A 207 -1.32 5.80 -10.55
C PHE A 207 0.03 5.23 -10.09
N VAL A 208 0.90 6.06 -9.53
CA VAL A 208 2.22 5.67 -9.04
C VAL A 208 2.34 5.90 -7.54
N ASN A 209 2.78 4.89 -6.80
CA ASN A 209 3.15 5.04 -5.38
C ASN A 209 4.69 5.02 -5.23
N LEU A 210 5.23 6.09 -4.63
CA LEU A 210 6.65 6.28 -4.34
C LEU A 210 6.93 6.03 -2.84
N ILE A 211 7.09 4.77 -2.47
CA ILE A 211 7.04 4.31 -1.07
C ILE A 211 8.28 4.62 -0.20
N ASP A 212 9.43 4.98 -0.79
CA ASP A 212 10.68 5.01 0.00
C ASP A 212 10.67 6.09 1.10
N THR A 213 9.97 7.21 0.87
CA THR A 213 9.79 8.29 1.87
C THR A 213 9.17 7.76 3.16
N ASP A 214 8.28 6.78 3.06
CA ASP A 214 7.62 6.15 4.19
C ASP A 214 8.44 4.97 4.76
N MET A 215 8.66 3.93 3.94
CA MET A 215 9.21 2.64 4.39
C MET A 215 10.70 2.70 4.76
N LEU A 216 11.51 3.52 4.08
CA LEU A 216 12.95 3.60 4.32
C LEU A 216 13.33 4.74 5.26
N TYR A 217 12.56 5.83 5.29
CA TYR A 217 12.97 7.05 5.99
C TYR A 217 12.00 7.50 7.09
N GLY A 218 10.69 7.60 6.79
CA GLY A 218 9.67 8.04 7.74
C GLY A 218 9.58 7.17 8.99
N HIS A 219 9.25 5.88 8.83
CA HIS A 219 9.17 4.93 9.96
C HIS A 219 10.50 4.78 10.73
N ARG A 220 11.63 5.04 10.06
CA ARG A 220 12.98 4.94 10.64
C ARG A 220 13.46 6.25 11.27
N ARG A 221 12.65 7.31 11.20
CA ARG A 221 12.96 8.65 11.72
C ARG A 221 14.29 9.21 11.17
N ASP A 222 14.56 8.94 9.89
CA ASP A 222 15.73 9.45 9.19
C ASP A 222 15.37 10.69 8.38
N SER A 223 15.50 11.86 9.01
CA SER A 223 15.17 13.15 8.39
C SER A 223 16.04 13.48 7.18
N LEU A 224 17.33 13.11 7.21
CA LEU A 224 18.26 13.41 6.12
C LEU A 224 18.00 12.52 4.91
N GLY A 225 17.73 11.24 5.14
CA GLY A 225 17.30 10.30 4.10
C GLY A 225 15.96 10.72 3.47
N TYR A 226 15.00 11.16 4.29
CA TYR A 226 13.71 11.67 3.81
C TYR A 226 13.89 12.88 2.90
N TYR A 227 14.67 13.89 3.32
CA TYR A 227 14.99 15.06 2.49
C TYR A 227 15.59 14.65 1.14
N ARG A 228 16.59 13.77 1.14
CA ARG A 228 17.25 13.30 -0.09
C ARG A 228 16.28 12.55 -1.01
N ALA A 229 15.34 11.81 -0.46
CA ALA A 229 14.32 11.11 -1.24
C ALA A 229 13.35 12.08 -1.93
N ILE A 230 12.90 13.14 -1.24
CA ILE A 230 12.08 14.20 -1.85
C ILE A 230 12.89 14.94 -2.92
N GLU A 231 14.14 15.31 -2.63
CA GLU A 231 15.01 16.00 -3.58
C GLU A 231 15.27 15.16 -4.85
N ALA A 232 15.37 13.84 -4.73
CA ALA A 232 15.47 12.94 -5.88
C ALA A 232 14.18 12.89 -6.72
N ILE A 233 13.00 12.95 -6.08
CA ILE A 233 11.71 13.04 -6.79
C ILE A 233 11.61 14.37 -7.54
N ASP A 234 11.95 15.47 -6.88
CA ASP A 234 11.89 16.82 -7.45
C ASP A 234 12.73 16.96 -8.73
N ARG A 235 13.96 16.41 -8.74
CA ARG A 235 14.84 16.40 -9.91
C ARG A 235 14.27 15.71 -11.15
N GLU A 236 13.33 14.78 -10.97
CA GLU A 236 12.73 14.01 -12.06
C GLU A 236 11.45 14.69 -12.61
N LEU A 237 10.89 15.67 -11.90
CA LEU A 237 9.64 16.33 -12.30
C LEU A 237 9.73 17.07 -13.64
N PRO A 238 10.82 17.81 -13.96
CA PRO A 238 10.95 18.46 -15.28
C PRO A 238 10.84 17.46 -16.44
N ASP A 239 11.54 16.32 -16.35
CA ASP A 239 11.46 15.26 -17.37
C ASP A 239 10.04 14.73 -17.53
N ILE A 240 9.31 14.54 -16.43
CA ILE A 240 7.91 14.08 -16.48
C ILE A 240 7.03 15.14 -17.14
N MET A 241 7.19 16.41 -16.76
CA MET A 241 6.41 17.52 -17.31
C MET A 241 6.63 17.70 -18.81
N ASP A 242 7.86 17.50 -19.30
CA ASP A 242 8.20 17.58 -20.73
C ASP A 242 7.62 16.42 -21.55
N LEU A 243 7.26 15.30 -20.91
CA LEU A 243 6.61 14.15 -21.54
C LEU A 243 5.09 14.28 -21.63
N LEU A 244 4.48 15.26 -20.96
CA LEU A 244 3.02 15.46 -20.97
C LEU A 244 2.58 16.17 -22.24
N GLY A 245 1.55 15.62 -22.89
CA GLY A 245 0.80 16.29 -23.95
C GLY A 245 -0.05 17.44 -23.42
N TYR A 246 -0.60 18.25 -24.33
CA TYR A 246 -1.40 19.44 -23.98
C TYR A 246 -2.68 19.13 -23.18
N GLU A 247 -3.27 17.96 -23.41
CA GLU A 247 -4.49 17.49 -22.74
C GLU A 247 -4.20 16.67 -21.46
N ASP A 248 -2.93 16.31 -21.24
CA ASP A 248 -2.51 15.53 -20.09
C ASP A 248 -2.43 16.41 -18.83
N PHE A 249 -2.54 15.77 -17.68
CA PHE A 249 -2.41 16.42 -16.39
C PHE A 249 -1.68 15.54 -15.38
N LEU A 250 -1.04 16.19 -14.42
CA LEU A 250 -0.29 15.57 -13.33
C LEU A 250 -0.88 16.01 -12.00
N ILE A 251 -1.17 15.04 -11.13
CA ILE A 251 -1.58 15.27 -9.75
C ILE A 251 -0.49 14.72 -8.82
N ILE A 252 0.05 15.57 -7.94
CA ILE A 252 1.00 15.17 -6.89
C ILE A 252 0.32 15.35 -5.53
N SER A 253 0.32 14.29 -4.73
CA SER A 253 -0.26 14.25 -3.38
C SER A 253 0.49 13.25 -2.51
N ALA A 254 0.12 13.18 -1.23
CA ALA A 254 0.40 12.06 -0.34
C ALA A 254 -0.92 11.45 0.18
N ASP A 255 -0.82 10.35 0.91
CA ASP A 255 -1.93 9.59 1.50
C ASP A 255 -1.97 9.69 3.04
N HIS A 256 -0.87 10.09 3.68
CA HIS A 256 -0.78 10.48 5.09
C HIS A 256 0.55 11.22 5.35
N GLY A 257 0.83 11.55 6.62
CA GLY A 257 2.15 11.98 7.07
C GLY A 257 2.97 10.82 7.63
N CYS A 258 4.29 10.96 7.63
CA CYS A 258 5.21 10.05 8.32
C CYS A 258 6.43 10.85 8.82
N ASP A 259 6.18 11.82 9.70
CA ASP A 259 7.18 12.81 10.15
C ASP A 259 8.44 12.15 10.72
N PRO A 260 9.61 12.28 10.07
CA PRO A 260 10.84 11.64 10.54
C PRO A 260 11.43 12.29 11.81
N GLY A 261 10.92 13.44 12.25
CA GLY A 261 11.27 14.08 13.52
C GLY A 261 10.33 13.72 14.68
N PHE A 262 9.25 12.96 14.43
CA PHE A 262 8.25 12.64 15.44
C PHE A 262 8.67 11.46 16.34
N ARG A 263 8.03 11.36 17.52
CA ARG A 263 8.25 10.24 18.45
C ARG A 263 7.60 8.94 17.93
N GLY A 264 8.07 7.80 18.44
CA GLY A 264 7.59 6.48 18.02
C GLY A 264 7.97 6.17 16.57
N THR A 265 7.30 5.20 15.95
CA THR A 265 7.62 4.73 14.58
C THR A 265 6.41 4.68 13.67
N ASP A 266 5.24 5.13 14.11
CA ASP A 266 3.98 5.09 13.36
C ASP A 266 3.77 6.37 12.52
N HIS A 267 2.82 6.34 11.59
CA HIS A 267 2.41 7.46 10.76
C HIS A 267 1.88 8.64 11.59
N THR A 268 1.89 9.82 10.98
CA THR A 268 1.36 11.06 11.54
C THR A 268 0.11 11.51 10.77
N ARG A 269 -0.91 11.98 11.51
CA ARG A 269 -2.16 12.46 10.90
C ARG A 269 -1.99 13.92 10.48
N GLU A 270 -1.69 14.13 9.20
CA GLU A 270 -1.34 15.44 8.65
C GLU A 270 -2.25 15.83 7.47
N PHE A 271 -2.19 17.11 7.10
CA PHE A 271 -2.64 17.52 5.78
C PHE A 271 -1.64 17.03 4.73
N VAL A 272 -2.13 16.60 3.58
CA VAL A 272 -1.28 16.21 2.44
C VAL A 272 -1.24 17.33 1.39
N PRO A 273 -0.15 17.52 0.65
CA PRO A 273 -0.13 18.47 -0.46
C PRO A 273 -1.12 18.06 -1.56
N LEU A 274 -1.58 19.03 -2.35
CA LEU A 274 -2.28 18.78 -3.61
C LEU A 274 -1.73 19.75 -4.64
N ILE A 275 -1.04 19.22 -5.64
CA ILE A 275 -0.53 19.98 -6.78
C ILE A 275 -1.21 19.41 -8.01
N PHE A 276 -1.87 20.27 -8.79
CA PHE A 276 -2.43 19.93 -10.09
C PHE A 276 -1.65 20.71 -11.15
N TYR A 277 -1.07 20.01 -12.12
CA TYR A 277 -0.36 20.59 -13.24
C TYR A 277 -1.00 20.13 -14.55
N GLN A 278 -1.16 21.07 -15.47
CA GLN A 278 -1.59 20.83 -16.85
C GLN A 278 -0.91 21.89 -17.72
N PRO A 279 -0.37 21.54 -18.91
CA PRO A 279 0.23 22.52 -19.80
C PRO A 279 -0.72 23.69 -20.12
N ASN A 280 -0.20 24.91 -20.12
CA ASN A 280 -0.91 26.15 -20.45
C ASN A 280 -2.12 26.49 -19.56
N ARG A 281 -2.17 25.96 -18.34
CA ARG A 281 -3.17 26.33 -17.34
C ARG A 281 -2.65 27.40 -16.39
N ASP A 282 -3.45 28.44 -16.18
CA ASP A 282 -3.12 29.47 -15.19
C ASP A 282 -3.15 28.91 -13.76
N PRO A 283 -2.18 29.28 -12.91
CA PRO A 283 -2.15 28.83 -11.53
C PRO A 283 -3.32 29.43 -10.74
N VAL A 284 -3.98 28.59 -9.94
CA VAL A 284 -5.03 29.00 -9.02
C VAL A 284 -4.80 28.38 -7.66
N ASP A 285 -5.25 29.07 -6.61
CA ASP A 285 -5.31 28.48 -5.26
C ASP A 285 -6.54 27.56 -5.17
N LEU A 286 -6.31 26.27 -4.98
CA LEU A 286 -7.36 25.26 -4.81
C LEU A 286 -8.01 25.29 -3.41
N GLY A 287 -7.44 26.08 -2.50
CA GLY A 287 -7.80 26.14 -1.10
C GLY A 287 -7.56 24.83 -0.37
N ILE A 288 -8.05 24.77 0.88
CA ILE A 288 -8.02 23.53 1.66
C ILE A 288 -9.16 22.63 1.17
N ARG A 289 -8.80 21.44 0.68
CA ARG A 289 -9.77 20.38 0.38
C ARG A 289 -10.11 19.62 1.66
N GLU A 290 -11.40 19.44 1.93
CA GLU A 290 -11.89 18.78 3.16
C GLU A 290 -11.90 17.24 3.09
N SER A 291 -11.53 16.66 1.93
CA SER A 291 -11.47 15.21 1.70
C SER A 291 -10.47 14.89 0.60
N PHE A 292 -9.84 13.71 0.65
CA PHE A 292 -9.00 13.23 -0.46
C PHE A 292 -9.82 12.79 -1.66
N THR A 293 -11.11 12.48 -1.46
CA THR A 293 -12.05 12.09 -2.51
C THR A 293 -12.23 13.14 -3.60
N ASP A 294 -11.83 14.40 -3.34
CA ASP A 294 -11.85 15.47 -4.34
C ASP A 294 -10.91 15.17 -5.52
N VAL A 295 -9.86 14.35 -5.31
CA VAL A 295 -9.02 13.82 -6.39
C VAL A 295 -9.84 12.91 -7.29
N ALA A 296 -10.46 11.86 -6.75
CA ALA A 296 -11.34 10.96 -7.50
C ALA A 296 -12.44 11.71 -8.27
N ALA A 297 -13.14 12.64 -7.61
CA ALA A 297 -14.17 13.45 -8.26
C ALA A 297 -13.63 14.27 -9.43
N THR A 298 -12.44 14.86 -9.27
CA THR A 298 -11.80 15.65 -10.33
C THR A 298 -11.31 14.79 -11.48
N VAL A 299 -10.63 13.67 -11.19
CA VAL A 299 -10.13 12.74 -12.21
C VAL A 299 -11.29 12.18 -13.02
N CYS A 300 -12.33 11.65 -12.37
CA CYS A 300 -13.51 11.16 -13.09
C CYS A 300 -14.12 12.23 -13.99
N LYS A 301 -14.27 13.48 -13.50
CA LYS A 301 -14.79 14.59 -14.30
C LYS A 301 -13.93 14.88 -15.54
N LEU A 302 -12.59 14.84 -15.41
CA LEU A 302 -11.67 15.09 -16.53
C LEU A 302 -11.77 14.00 -17.62
N PHE A 303 -12.03 12.75 -17.24
CA PHE A 303 -12.30 11.65 -18.18
C PHE A 303 -13.79 11.56 -18.59
N GLY A 304 -14.61 12.57 -18.33
CA GLY A 304 -16.03 12.58 -18.73
C GLY A 304 -16.93 11.61 -17.96
N THR A 305 -16.46 11.08 -16.83
CA THR A 305 -17.23 10.22 -15.92
C THR A 305 -17.60 10.97 -14.63
N THR A 306 -18.17 10.28 -13.63
CA THR A 306 -18.55 10.91 -12.36
C THR A 306 -18.33 9.96 -11.20
N HIS A 307 -17.62 10.42 -10.18
CA HIS A 307 -17.60 9.79 -8.86
C HIS A 307 -18.62 10.48 -7.94
N HIS A 308 -19.39 9.71 -7.18
CA HIS A 308 -20.44 10.23 -6.29
C HIS A 308 -19.92 10.83 -4.97
N CYS A 309 -18.61 10.72 -4.73
CA CYS A 309 -17.93 11.18 -3.52
C CYS A 309 -16.90 12.24 -3.89
N GLY A 310 -16.78 13.26 -3.04
CA GLY A 310 -15.89 14.40 -3.26
C GLY A 310 -16.52 15.50 -4.11
N SER A 311 -15.78 16.59 -4.26
CA SER A 311 -16.16 17.75 -5.05
C SER A 311 -15.01 18.10 -5.99
N PRO A 312 -15.23 18.11 -7.33
CA PRO A 312 -14.18 18.48 -8.27
C PRO A 312 -13.62 19.87 -7.96
N PHE A 313 -12.30 20.04 -7.99
CA PHE A 313 -11.65 21.33 -7.74
C PHE A 313 -11.34 22.12 -9.00
N LEU A 314 -11.65 21.57 -10.17
CA LEU A 314 -11.54 22.25 -11.46
C LEU A 314 -12.95 22.63 -11.95
N SER A 315 -13.18 23.92 -12.18
CA SER A 315 -14.30 24.36 -13.00
C SER A 315 -14.12 23.80 -14.42
N ALA A 316 -15.24 23.48 -15.07
CA ALA A 316 -15.22 23.13 -16.49
C ALA A 316 -14.73 24.32 -17.33
#